data_AF-A0A261CY26-F1
#
_entry.id   AF-A0A261CY26-F1
#
_cell.length_a   1.000
_cell.length_b   1.000
_cell.length_c   1.000
_cell.angle_alpha   90.00
_cell.angle_beta   90.00
_cell.angle_gamma   90.00
#
_symmetry.space_group_name_H-M   'P 1'
#
loop_
_entity.id
_entity.type
_entity.pdbx_description
1 polymer ?
#
loop_
_entity_poly.entity_id
_entity_poly.type
_entity_poly.pdbx_seq_one_letter_code
_entity_poly.pdbx_strand_id
1 'polypeptide(L)'
;MRLQRQVVDYALQRKSRLAEVYSGRTGVAEVCDASPYLLRAAKFHGRPSATRCPICRKEQVTIVSWVFGEKLGQVSGSARTTEEILRLAVSQEEFSVHVVEVCRTCSWNHLVQSYVSGLPPRPRVRRSRKVAGGRVANNSAGGGSSQVDTAGGPEVLGNEGMEKYL
;
A
#
# COMPACT_ATOMS: atom_id res chain seq x y z
N MET A 1 -18.85 11.38 -4.07
CA MET A 1 -17.69 10.72 -4.72
C MET A 1 -17.36 9.45 -3.96
N ARG A 2 -17.19 8.30 -4.64
CA ARG A 2 -16.72 7.07 -4.00
C ARG A 2 -15.19 7.10 -4.01
N LEU A 3 -14.57 7.13 -2.82
CA LEU A 3 -13.10 7.21 -2.68
C LEU A 3 -12.40 5.86 -2.90
N GLN A 4 -13.17 4.78 -3.05
CA GLN A 4 -12.68 3.45 -3.41
C GLN A 4 -13.31 3.00 -4.72
N ARG A 5 -12.47 2.57 -5.66
CA ARG A 5 -12.82 2.09 -7.00
C ARG A 5 -12.11 0.75 -7.26
N GLN A 6 -12.58 -0.02 -8.25
CA GLN A 6 -11.95 -1.30 -8.64
C GLN A 6 -11.65 -2.22 -7.43
N VAL A 7 -12.64 -2.43 -6.57
CA VAL A 7 -12.47 -3.21 -5.34
C VAL A 7 -12.41 -4.70 -5.69
N VAL A 8 -11.37 -5.37 -5.20
CA VAL A 8 -11.20 -6.82 -5.26
C VAL A 8 -11.21 -7.37 -3.84
N ASP A 9 -12.09 -8.36 -3.58
CA ASP A 9 -12.20 -9.05 -2.30
C ASP A 9 -11.52 -10.42 -2.39
N TYR A 10 -10.63 -10.71 -1.45
CA TYR A 10 -9.82 -11.94 -1.42
C TYR A 10 -10.36 -12.98 -0.42
N ALA A 11 -11.61 -12.86 0.03
CA ALA A 11 -12.24 -13.79 0.97
C ALA A 11 -12.26 -15.24 0.47
N LEU A 12 -12.41 -15.47 -0.84
CA LEU A 12 -12.37 -16.84 -1.39
C LEU A 12 -10.96 -17.43 -1.30
N GLN A 13 -9.93 -16.66 -1.64
CA GLN A 13 -8.53 -17.07 -1.50
C GLN A 13 -8.19 -17.33 -0.03
N ARG A 14 -8.67 -16.48 0.88
CA ARG A 14 -8.51 -16.65 2.33
C ARG A 14 -9.10 -17.99 2.79
N LYS A 15 -10.32 -18.31 2.36
CA LYS A 15 -10.99 -19.58 2.70
C LYS A 15 -10.20 -20.77 2.17
N SER A 16 -9.70 -20.70 0.94
CA SER A 16 -8.87 -21.76 0.34
C SER A 16 -7.59 -21.99 1.14
N ARG A 17 -6.86 -20.92 1.46
CA ARG A 17 -5.60 -21.01 2.22
C ARG A 17 -5.81 -21.59 3.62
N LEU A 18 -6.89 -21.21 4.29
CA LEU A 18 -7.25 -21.82 5.58
C LEU A 18 -7.64 -23.29 5.44
N ALA A 19 -8.38 -23.66 4.39
CA ALA A 19 -8.73 -25.05 4.15
C ALA A 19 -7.50 -25.94 3.93
N GLU A 20 -6.48 -25.44 3.22
CA GLU A 20 -5.20 -26.15 3.01
C GLU A 20 -4.44 -26.37 4.32
N VAL A 21 -4.39 -25.36 5.18
CA VAL A 21 -3.79 -25.45 6.51
C VAL A 21 -4.55 -26.46 7.39
N TYR A 22 -5.89 -26.37 7.41
CA TYR A 22 -6.71 -27.28 8.22
C TYR A 22 -6.71 -28.73 7.71
N SER A 23 -6.51 -28.94 6.40
CA SER A 23 -6.31 -30.28 5.85
C SER A 23 -4.87 -30.79 5.98
N GLY A 24 -3.94 -29.98 6.51
CA GLY A 24 -2.52 -30.34 6.64
C GLY A 24 -1.73 -30.35 5.33
N ARG A 25 -2.29 -29.80 4.23
CA ARG A 25 -1.58 -29.68 2.94
C ARG A 25 -0.52 -28.59 2.96
N THR A 26 -0.70 -27.61 3.84
CA THR A 26 0.23 -26.49 4.05
C THR A 26 0.58 -26.42 5.53
N GLY A 27 1.87 -26.36 5.85
CA GLY A 27 2.33 -26.22 7.21
C GLY A 27 1.99 -24.86 7.80
N VAL A 28 1.77 -24.80 9.12
CA VAL A 28 1.46 -23.53 9.82
C VAL A 28 2.58 -22.50 9.60
N ALA A 29 3.85 -22.92 9.59
CA ALA A 29 4.99 -22.03 9.39
C ALA A 29 4.99 -21.33 8.03
N GLU A 30 4.39 -21.93 6.99
CA GLU A 30 4.32 -21.36 5.64
C GLU A 30 3.26 -20.25 5.51
N VAL A 31 2.31 -20.20 6.44
CA VAL A 31 1.27 -19.17 6.47
C VAL A 31 1.43 -18.17 7.62
N CYS A 32 2.23 -18.55 8.62
CA CYS A 32 2.61 -17.75 9.77
C CYS A 32 3.97 -17.09 9.54
N ASP A 33 4.11 -16.44 8.40
CA ASP A 33 5.37 -15.92 7.85
C ASP A 33 5.40 -14.39 7.77
N ALA A 34 4.59 -13.68 8.56
CA ALA A 34 4.55 -12.21 8.53
C ALA A 34 5.94 -11.64 8.83
N SER A 35 6.45 -10.79 7.94
CA SER A 35 7.77 -10.19 8.11
C SER A 35 7.78 -9.29 9.37
N PRO A 36 8.95 -9.11 10.02
CA PRO A 36 9.08 -8.17 11.16
C PRO A 36 8.59 -6.77 10.81
N TYR A 37 8.75 -6.40 9.55
CA TYR A 37 8.28 -5.14 9.01
C TYR A 37 6.73 -5.05 8.95
N LEU A 38 6.05 -6.10 8.49
CA LEU A 38 4.59 -6.19 8.52
C LEU A 38 4.04 -6.18 9.96
N LEU A 39 4.73 -6.83 10.89
CA LEU A 39 4.38 -6.82 12.32
C LEU A 39 4.53 -5.43 12.94
N ARG A 40 5.57 -4.66 12.57
CA ARG A 40 5.71 -3.25 12.99
C ARG A 40 4.60 -2.39 12.43
N ALA A 41 4.27 -2.53 11.15
CA ALA A 41 3.17 -1.78 10.55
C ALA A 41 1.82 -2.11 11.22
N ALA A 42 1.55 -3.38 11.56
CA ALA A 42 0.39 -3.75 12.33
C ALA A 42 0.34 -3.09 13.71
N LYS A 43 1.50 -2.91 14.36
CA LYS A 43 1.58 -2.22 15.66
C LYS A 43 1.28 -0.72 15.55
N PHE A 44 1.79 -0.03 14.52
CA PHE A 44 1.79 1.44 14.46
C PHE A 44 0.72 2.04 13.55
N HIS A 45 0.34 1.35 12.47
CA HIS A 45 -0.64 1.82 11.48
C HIS A 45 -1.86 0.90 11.37
N GLY A 46 -1.85 -0.23 12.08
CA GLY A 46 -2.91 -1.21 12.04
C GLY A 46 -4.15 -0.79 12.84
N ARG A 47 -5.33 -1.20 12.37
CA ARG A 47 -6.59 -1.10 13.13
C ARG A 47 -7.02 -2.47 13.65
N PRO A 48 -7.50 -2.59 14.89
CA PRO A 48 -8.05 -3.86 15.37
C PRO A 48 -9.27 -4.28 14.53
N SER A 49 -9.40 -5.57 14.26
CA SER A 49 -10.64 -6.15 13.72
C SER A 49 -11.42 -6.88 14.81
N ALA A 50 -12.67 -7.24 14.55
CA ALA A 50 -13.48 -8.12 15.40
C ALA A 50 -13.16 -9.62 15.21
N THR A 51 -12.32 -9.96 14.23
CA THR A 51 -12.07 -11.34 13.82
C THR A 51 -10.91 -11.94 14.62
N ARG A 52 -11.14 -13.04 15.32
CA ARG A 52 -10.05 -13.80 15.97
C ARG A 52 -9.12 -14.41 14.93
N CYS A 53 -7.83 -14.49 15.26
CA CYS A 53 -6.84 -15.16 14.42
C CYS A 53 -7.28 -16.59 14.10
N PRO A 54 -7.42 -16.97 12.81
CA PRO A 54 -7.91 -18.28 12.42
C PRO A 54 -6.92 -19.41 12.72
N ILE A 55 -5.65 -19.06 12.96
CA ILE A 55 -4.58 -20.01 13.27
C ILE A 55 -4.46 -20.22 14.77
N CYS A 56 -3.99 -19.20 15.51
CA CYS A 56 -3.66 -19.37 16.92
C CYS A 56 -4.84 -19.10 17.88
N ARG A 57 -5.88 -18.38 17.42
CA ARG A 57 -7.05 -17.95 18.21
C ARG A 57 -6.74 -17.15 19.50
N LYS A 58 -5.49 -16.72 19.71
CA LYS A 58 -5.02 -16.02 20.92
C LYS A 58 -5.41 -14.53 20.95
N GLU A 59 -5.55 -13.91 19.78
CA GLU A 59 -5.91 -12.49 19.66
C GLU A 59 -6.77 -12.23 18.41
N GLN A 60 -7.23 -10.99 18.25
CA GLN A 60 -7.87 -10.51 17.03
C GLN A 60 -6.83 -10.15 15.97
N VAL A 61 -7.13 -10.39 14.70
CA VAL A 61 -6.25 -9.93 13.61
C VAL A 61 -6.32 -8.41 13.50
N THR A 62 -5.19 -7.81 13.18
CA THR A 62 -5.04 -6.38 12.93
C THR A 62 -5.06 -6.14 11.43
N ILE A 63 -5.83 -5.14 10.98
CA ILE A 63 -5.92 -4.77 9.57
C ILE A 63 -4.91 -3.66 9.28
N VAL A 64 -4.04 -3.88 8.30
CA VAL A 64 -3.02 -2.94 7.86
C VAL A 64 -3.26 -2.59 6.40
N SER A 65 -3.13 -1.31 6.04
CA SER A 65 -3.33 -0.85 4.66
C SER A 65 -2.03 -0.31 4.10
N TRP A 66 -1.63 -0.80 2.93
CA TRP A 66 -0.48 -0.30 2.17
C TRP A 66 -0.92 0.49 0.97
N VAL A 67 -0.19 1.55 0.64
CA VAL A 67 -0.44 2.36 -0.55
C VAL A 67 0.67 2.19 -1.57
N PHE A 68 0.32 2.04 -2.85
CA PHE A 68 1.28 1.96 -3.95
C PHE A 68 0.82 2.78 -5.15
N GLY A 69 1.73 3.58 -5.70
CA GLY A 69 1.49 4.35 -6.91
C GLY A 69 2.71 5.17 -7.31
N GLU A 70 3.00 5.23 -8.61
CA GLU A 70 4.17 5.96 -9.15
C GLU A 70 4.18 7.44 -8.75
N LYS A 71 2.99 8.04 -8.61
CA LYS A 71 2.81 9.45 -8.26
C LYS A 71 2.89 9.76 -6.77
N LEU A 72 2.94 8.74 -5.92
CA LEU A 72 3.06 8.91 -4.46
C LEU A 72 4.50 9.22 -4.00
N GLY A 73 5.50 9.05 -4.87
CA GLY A 73 6.91 9.25 -4.51
C GLY A 73 7.30 8.38 -3.30
N GLN A 74 7.90 8.99 -2.27
CA GLN A 74 8.34 8.30 -1.04
C GLN A 74 7.20 7.70 -0.22
N VAL A 75 5.94 8.09 -0.47
CA VAL A 75 4.77 7.51 0.21
C VAL A 75 4.41 6.15 -0.41
N SER A 76 4.78 5.89 -1.66
CA SER A 76 4.55 4.59 -2.30
C SER A 76 5.29 3.48 -1.54
N GLY A 77 4.61 2.35 -1.34
CA GLY A 77 5.19 1.21 -0.63
C GLY A 77 5.08 1.28 0.88
N SER A 78 4.33 2.23 1.45
CA SER A 78 4.24 2.41 2.91
C SER A 78 2.88 2.06 3.51
N ALA A 79 2.88 1.67 4.78
CA ALA A 79 1.67 1.47 5.56
C ALA A 79 1.04 2.81 5.96
N ARG A 80 -0.29 2.91 5.88
CA ARG A 80 -1.05 4.13 6.18
C ARG A 80 -2.33 3.84 6.94
N THR A 81 -2.71 4.77 7.82
CA THR A 81 -4.02 4.71 8.47
C THR A 81 -5.14 5.02 7.49
N THR A 82 -6.38 4.73 7.89
CA THR A 82 -7.54 5.03 7.04
C THR A 82 -7.66 6.53 6.78
N GLU A 83 -7.39 7.35 7.79
CA GLU A 83 -7.44 8.82 7.72
C GLU A 83 -6.36 9.37 6.78
N GLU A 84 -5.15 8.81 6.81
CA GLU A 84 -4.07 9.18 5.88
C GLU A 84 -4.44 8.83 4.45
N ILE A 85 -4.99 7.64 4.21
CA ILE A 85 -5.44 7.20 2.89
C ILE A 85 -6.52 8.13 2.35
N LEU A 86 -7.48 8.54 3.17
CA LEU A 86 -8.52 9.50 2.78
C LEU A 86 -7.93 10.86 2.38
N ARG A 87 -6.91 11.35 3.11
CA ARG A 87 -6.19 12.59 2.73
C ARG A 87 -5.41 12.45 1.43
N LEU A 88 -4.79 11.31 1.19
CA LEU A 88 -4.12 11.01 -0.08
C LEU A 88 -5.14 10.93 -1.23
N ALA A 89 -6.29 10.31 -0.99
CA ALA A 89 -7.33 10.09 -2.00
C ALA A 89 -7.87 11.38 -2.63
N VAL A 90 -7.83 12.50 -1.89
CA VAL A 90 -8.31 13.81 -2.37
C VAL A 90 -7.22 14.67 -2.99
N SER A 91 -5.94 14.36 -2.75
CA SER A 91 -4.81 15.21 -3.15
C SER A 91 -3.90 14.59 -4.20
N GLN A 92 -3.84 13.26 -4.27
CA GLN A 92 -2.94 12.52 -5.15
C GLN A 92 -3.67 11.93 -6.36
N GLU A 93 -2.93 11.71 -7.45
CA GLU A 93 -3.38 10.89 -8.58
C GLU A 93 -3.63 9.44 -8.14
N GLU A 94 -4.16 8.61 -9.04
CA GLU A 94 -4.55 7.24 -8.71
C GLU A 94 -3.42 6.41 -8.09
N PHE A 95 -3.77 5.70 -7.01
CA PHE A 95 -2.92 4.73 -6.33
C PHE A 95 -3.74 3.53 -5.88
N SER A 96 -3.09 2.39 -5.72
CA SER A 96 -3.70 1.18 -5.18
C SER A 96 -3.52 1.10 -3.67
N VAL A 97 -4.49 0.50 -3.00
CA VAL A 97 -4.45 0.19 -1.57
C VAL A 97 -4.61 -1.30 -1.39
N HIS A 98 -3.68 -1.92 -0.65
CA HIS A 98 -3.68 -3.34 -0.32
C HIS A 98 -3.93 -3.50 1.17
N VAL A 99 -5.02 -4.17 1.52
CA VAL A 99 -5.49 -4.33 2.90
C VAL A 99 -5.18 -5.75 3.34
N VAL A 100 -4.32 -5.89 4.35
CA VAL A 100 -3.80 -7.16 4.85
C VAL A 100 -4.28 -7.35 6.28
N GLU A 101 -4.78 -8.55 6.62
CA GLU A 101 -4.96 -8.93 8.02
C GLU A 101 -3.66 -9.54 8.56
N VAL A 102 -3.31 -9.24 9.81
CA VAL A 102 -2.06 -9.66 10.44
C VAL A 102 -2.34 -10.09 11.88
N CYS A 103 -1.88 -11.27 12.27
CA CYS A 103 -1.78 -11.68 13.68
C CYS A 103 -0.38 -11.38 14.19
N ARG A 104 -0.29 -10.58 15.25
CA ARG A 104 0.98 -10.17 15.87
C ARG A 104 1.56 -11.25 16.80
N THR A 105 0.77 -12.25 17.16
CA THR A 105 1.16 -13.35 18.06
C THR A 105 1.76 -14.52 17.32
N CYS A 106 1.15 -14.95 16.21
CA CYS A 106 1.62 -16.11 15.44
C CYS A 106 2.08 -15.76 14.04
N SER A 107 2.17 -14.48 13.67
CA SER A 107 2.63 -14.03 12.36
C SER A 107 1.78 -14.50 11.17
N TRP A 108 0.52 -14.90 11.40
CA TRP A 108 -0.45 -15.10 10.32
C TRP A 108 -0.67 -13.80 9.55
N ASN A 109 -0.76 -13.90 8.23
CA ASN A 109 -1.09 -12.78 7.36
C ASN A 109 -1.91 -13.23 6.14
N HIS A 110 -2.78 -12.36 5.63
CA HIS A 110 -3.49 -12.61 4.37
C HIS A 110 -3.99 -11.29 3.75
N LEU A 111 -3.85 -11.11 2.43
CA LEU A 111 -4.46 -9.99 1.71
C LEU A 111 -5.98 -10.19 1.68
N VAL A 112 -6.75 -9.27 2.24
CA VAL A 112 -8.22 -9.40 2.33
C VAL A 112 -8.95 -8.53 1.31
N GLN A 113 -8.37 -7.41 0.91
CA GLN A 113 -8.98 -6.51 -0.07
C GLN A 113 -7.90 -5.71 -0.80
N SER A 114 -8.10 -5.43 -2.08
CA SER A 114 -7.38 -4.38 -2.79
C SER A 114 -8.35 -3.44 -3.49
N TYR A 115 -7.96 -2.17 -3.67
CA TYR A 115 -8.78 -1.19 -4.37
C TYR A 115 -7.94 -0.03 -4.89
N VAL A 116 -8.47 0.71 -5.86
CA VAL A 116 -7.89 1.96 -6.36
C VAL A 116 -8.53 3.16 -5.65
N SER A 117 -7.71 4.12 -5.23
CA SER A 117 -8.10 5.40 -4.66
C SER A 117 -7.35 6.55 -5.35
N GLY A 118 -7.60 7.80 -4.94
CA GLY A 118 -7.01 8.99 -5.59
C GLY A 118 -7.93 9.68 -6.60
N LEU A 119 -7.44 10.79 -7.12
CA LEU A 119 -8.07 11.55 -8.20
C LEU A 119 -7.90 10.81 -9.54
N PRO A 120 -8.91 10.83 -10.43
CA PRO A 120 -8.76 10.24 -11.76
C PRO A 120 -7.59 10.88 -12.50
N PRO A 121 -6.87 10.14 -13.35
CA PRO A 121 -5.71 10.66 -14.06
C PRO A 121 -6.15 11.87 -14.88
N ARG A 122 -5.40 12.97 -14.77
CA ARG A 122 -5.69 14.16 -15.59
C ARG A 122 -5.61 13.75 -17.06
N PRO A 123 -6.62 14.06 -17.89
CA PRO A 123 -6.55 13.77 -19.32
C PRO A 123 -5.26 14.38 -19.85
N ARG A 124 -4.37 13.55 -20.42
CA ARG A 124 -3.19 14.09 -21.10
C ARG A 124 -3.71 14.91 -22.26
N VAL A 125 -3.69 16.23 -22.13
CA VAL A 125 -3.94 17.13 -23.26
C VAL A 125 -2.84 16.79 -24.26
N ARG A 126 -3.20 16.02 -25.31
CA ARG A 126 -2.31 15.79 -26.43
C ARG A 126 -2.05 17.16 -27.02
N ARG A 127 -0.91 17.78 -26.69
CA ARG A 127 -0.42 18.95 -27.41
C ARG A 127 -0.30 18.50 -28.86
N SER A 128 -1.24 18.90 -29.71
CA SER A 128 -1.09 18.80 -31.16
C SER A 128 0.22 19.50 -31.49
N ARG A 129 1.22 18.76 -31.99
CA ARG A 129 2.45 19.37 -32.49
C ARG A 129 2.07 20.32 -33.61
N LYS A 130 2.00 21.62 -33.33
CA LYS A 130 2.17 22.63 -34.38
C LYS A 130 3.62 22.50 -34.83
N VAL A 131 3.83 21.96 -36.02
CA VAL A 131 5.11 22.04 -36.71
C VAL A 131 5.30 23.52 -37.06
N ALA A 132 6.20 24.19 -36.34
CA ALA A 132 6.70 25.51 -36.71
C ALA A 132 8.22 25.50 -36.50
N GLY A 133 8.95 25.72 -37.59
CA GLY A 133 10.39 25.50 -37.68
C GLY A 133 11.26 26.62 -37.10
N GLY A 134 12.50 26.23 -36.79
CA GLY A 134 13.74 27.02 -36.86
C GLY A 134 13.98 28.12 -35.81
N ARG A 135 14.92 27.92 -34.88
CA ARG A 135 16.36 28.32 -34.96
C ARG A 135 17.06 28.16 -33.60
N VAL A 136 18.38 27.95 -33.66
CA VAL A 136 19.37 27.67 -32.61
C VAL A 136 19.78 28.92 -31.81
N ALA A 137 20.06 28.77 -30.50
CA ALA A 137 21.12 29.49 -29.77
C ALA A 137 21.47 28.83 -28.42
N ASN A 138 22.75 28.94 -28.03
CA ASN A 138 23.49 28.17 -27.01
C ASN A 138 23.53 28.78 -25.59
N ASN A 139 24.00 27.91 -24.66
CA ASN A 139 24.90 28.11 -23.49
C ASN A 139 24.38 28.25 -22.02
N SER A 140 24.83 27.27 -21.22
CA SER A 140 25.62 27.34 -19.96
C SER A 140 25.03 27.76 -18.60
N ALA A 141 25.09 26.80 -17.67
CA ALA A 141 25.67 26.79 -16.31
C ALA A 141 25.06 27.60 -15.13
N GLY A 142 25.02 26.94 -13.97
CA GLY A 142 24.74 27.46 -12.61
C GLY A 142 23.44 26.85 -12.04
N GLY A 143 23.42 25.97 -11.04
CA GLY A 143 24.22 25.88 -9.83
C GLY A 143 23.44 26.54 -8.68
N GLY A 144 22.85 25.76 -7.77
CA GLY A 144 22.20 26.29 -6.57
C GLY A 144 21.04 25.46 -6.02
N SER A 145 21.37 24.41 -5.29
CA SER A 145 20.46 23.67 -4.40
C SER A 145 20.21 24.49 -3.12
N SER A 146 18.95 24.72 -2.78
CA SER A 146 18.55 25.11 -1.41
C SER A 146 17.57 24.07 -0.89
N GLN A 147 18.08 23.24 0.02
CA GLN A 147 17.29 22.41 0.92
C GLN A 147 16.42 23.32 1.79
N VAL A 148 15.13 23.00 1.86
CA VAL A 148 14.26 23.43 2.96
C VAL A 148 13.97 22.19 3.79
N ASP A 149 14.50 22.20 5.00
CA ASP A 149 14.23 21.23 6.06
C ASP A 149 12.72 21.15 6.29
N THR A 150 12.17 19.94 6.26
CA THR A 150 10.83 19.68 6.79
C THR A 150 10.92 18.62 7.87
N ALA A 151 10.44 19.03 9.04
CA ALA A 151 10.34 18.29 10.27
C ALA A 151 9.71 16.90 10.10
N GLY A 152 10.17 15.97 10.94
CA GLY A 152 9.69 14.60 11.17
C GLY A 152 8.34 14.25 10.57
N GLY A 153 8.37 13.74 9.34
CA GLY A 153 7.24 13.05 8.73
C GLY A 153 7.00 11.70 9.44
N PRO A 154 5.77 11.16 9.37
CA PRO A 154 5.47 9.83 9.91
C PRO A 154 6.45 8.84 9.29
N GLU A 155 7.20 8.15 10.16
CA GLU A 155 8.21 7.15 9.80
C GLU A 155 7.63 6.26 8.70
N VAL A 156 8.14 6.44 7.48
CA VAL A 156 7.71 5.67 6.33
C VAL A 156 8.31 4.29 6.54
N LEU A 157 7.55 3.46 7.22
CA LEU A 157 7.79 2.04 7.20
C LEU A 157 7.85 1.67 5.68
N GLY A 158 8.97 1.07 5.23
CA GLY A 158 9.26 0.71 3.83
C GLY A 158 8.36 -0.35 3.17
N ASN A 159 8.81 -1.05 2.14
CA ASN A 159 8.01 -2.04 1.41
C ASN A 159 8.43 -3.51 1.64
N GLU A 160 9.42 -3.74 2.50
CA GLU A 160 10.08 -5.04 2.68
C GLU A 160 9.09 -6.15 3.09
N GLY A 161 8.86 -7.12 2.20
CA GLY A 161 7.95 -8.25 2.44
C GLY A 161 6.48 -8.01 2.08
N MET A 162 6.13 -6.88 1.46
CA MET A 162 4.82 -6.67 0.84
C MET A 162 4.77 -7.10 -0.64
N GLU A 163 5.92 -7.43 -1.25
CA GLU A 163 6.01 -7.85 -2.65
C GLU A 163 5.17 -9.09 -2.97
N LYS A 164 4.94 -9.97 -1.99
CA LYS A 164 4.07 -11.16 -2.16
C LYS A 164 2.57 -10.83 -2.35
N TYR A 165 2.18 -9.56 -2.22
CA TYR A 165 0.80 -9.09 -2.39
C TYR A 165 0.62 -8.05 -3.49
N LEU A 166 1.72 -7.70 -4.17
CA LEU A 166 1.73 -6.82 -5.34
C LEU A 166 1.52 -7.63 -6.61
#